data_AF-A0A2R7YS91-F1
#
_entry.id   AF-A0A2R7YS91-F1
#
_cell.length_a   1.000
_cell.length_b   1.000
_cell.length_c   1.000
_cell.angle_alpha   90.00
_cell.angle_beta   90.00
_cell.angle_gamma   90.00
#
_symmetry.space_group_name_H-M   'P 1'
#
loop_
_entity.id
_entity.type
_entity.pdbx_description
1 polymer ?
#
loop_
_entity_poly.entity_id
_entity_poly.type
_entity_poly.pdbx_seq_one_letter_code
_entity_poly.pdbx_strand_id
1 'polypeptide(L)'
;MSRTSVHVRSADAADAPILRELWSDILRRGTAAEQEADLVGIIDDCNASGDRCLAVAEVDGRVAGAVLLEATTLTPLNLEPTLIAVSPHVLPEFRRRGVGTALMDAATRFAEAQGIATVATAATASSRDANRFMARLSLTPQATFRAASTTAVRAKLSARRAVSRGRGSRQIDKVLAARRLGREHVAS
;
A
#
# COMPACT_ATOMS: atom_id res chain seq x y z
N MET A 1 -31.33 -17.05 12.72
CA MET A 1 -30.20 -16.17 13.11
C MET A 1 -30.41 -14.82 12.44
N SER A 2 -30.51 -13.74 13.21
CA SER A 2 -30.59 -12.38 12.65
C SER A 2 -29.28 -12.08 11.92
N ARG A 3 -29.33 -11.76 10.62
CA ARG A 3 -28.15 -11.26 9.90
C ARG A 3 -27.79 -9.91 10.51
N THR A 4 -26.58 -9.77 11.04
CA THR A 4 -26.06 -8.43 11.37
C THR A 4 -26.16 -7.57 10.12
N SER A 5 -26.94 -6.49 10.17
CA SER A 5 -27.02 -5.53 9.07
C SER A 5 -25.77 -4.65 9.09
N VAL A 6 -24.96 -4.76 8.04
CA VAL A 6 -23.86 -3.82 7.79
C VAL A 6 -24.39 -2.73 6.87
N HIS A 7 -24.29 -1.47 7.29
CA HIS A 7 -24.61 -0.32 6.46
C HIS A 7 -23.32 0.35 5.99
N VAL A 8 -23.23 0.79 4.74
CA VAL A 8 -22.06 1.51 4.23
C VAL A 8 -22.50 2.88 3.77
N ARG A 9 -21.78 3.91 4.22
CA ARG A 9 -22.03 5.32 3.88
C ARG A 9 -20.71 6.04 3.61
N SER A 10 -20.78 7.21 2.96
CA SER A 10 -19.65 8.13 2.91
C SER A 10 -19.30 8.59 4.32
N ALA A 11 -18.02 8.76 4.57
CA ALA A 11 -17.52 9.32 5.81
C ALA A 11 -17.80 10.82 5.90
N ASP A 12 -17.95 11.30 7.13
CA ASP A 12 -18.02 12.72 7.45
C ASP A 12 -16.92 13.10 8.44
N ALA A 13 -16.74 14.41 8.68
CA ALA A 13 -15.67 14.91 9.54
C ALA A 13 -15.70 14.35 10.97
N ALA A 14 -16.85 13.92 11.48
CA ALA A 14 -16.97 13.32 12.81
C ALA A 14 -16.37 11.90 12.88
N ASP A 15 -16.15 11.24 11.74
CA ASP A 15 -15.50 9.93 11.67
C ASP A 15 -13.97 10.01 11.83
N ALA A 16 -13.36 11.20 11.76
CA ALA A 16 -11.89 11.35 11.78
C ALA A 16 -11.19 10.68 12.99
N PRO A 17 -11.71 10.77 14.24
CA PRO A 17 -11.07 10.10 15.38
C PRO A 17 -11.04 8.57 15.27
N ILE A 18 -12.12 7.95 14.78
CA ILE A 18 -12.19 6.48 14.63
C ILE A 18 -11.40 6.00 13.41
N LEU A 19 -11.37 6.79 12.33
CA LEU A 19 -10.52 6.52 11.17
C LEU A 19 -9.03 6.58 11.55
N ARG A 20 -8.65 7.50 12.45
CA ARG A 20 -7.28 7.57 12.99
C ARG A 20 -6.90 6.30 13.75
N GLU A 21 -7.80 5.77 14.57
CA GLU A 21 -7.57 4.50 15.27
C GLU A 21 -7.40 3.35 14.27
N LEU A 22 -8.32 3.26 13.31
CA LEU A 22 -8.40 2.20 12.31
C LEU A 22 -7.18 2.15 11.37
N TRP A 23 -6.60 3.30 11.03
CA TRP A 23 -5.40 3.41 10.18
C TRP A 23 -4.13 3.84 10.92
N SER A 24 -4.11 3.67 12.24
CA SER A 24 -2.98 4.07 13.10
C SER A 24 -1.63 3.45 12.69
N ASP A 25 -1.63 2.33 11.98
CA ASP A 25 -0.44 1.63 11.48
C ASP A 25 0.12 2.19 10.17
N ILE A 26 -0.66 2.98 9.42
CA ILE A 26 -0.26 3.53 8.11
C ILE A 26 -0.20 5.05 8.07
N LEU A 27 -0.84 5.75 9.01
CA LEU A 27 -0.80 7.22 9.06
C LEU A 27 0.61 7.72 9.36
N ARG A 28 0.91 8.94 8.89
CA ARG A 28 2.19 9.59 9.22
C ARG A 28 2.32 9.73 10.73
N ARG A 29 3.55 9.76 11.22
CA ARG A 29 3.83 10.15 12.60
C ARG A 29 3.42 11.62 12.79
N GLY A 30 2.80 11.92 13.93
CA GLY A 30 2.30 13.25 14.28
C GLY A 30 1.50 13.21 15.57
N THR A 31 0.95 14.36 15.96
CA THR A 31 -0.02 14.43 17.05
C THR A 31 -1.39 13.90 16.61
N ALA A 32 -2.27 13.54 17.56
CA ALA A 32 -3.62 13.10 17.22
C ALA A 32 -4.40 14.17 16.44
N ALA A 33 -4.31 15.44 16.87
CA ALA A 33 -4.95 16.57 16.22
C ALA A 33 -4.47 16.78 14.78
N GLU A 34 -3.16 16.61 14.54
CA GLU A 34 -2.58 16.67 13.20
C GLU A 34 -3.09 15.55 12.29
N GLN A 35 -3.17 14.31 12.80
CA GLN A 35 -3.66 13.17 12.04
C GLN A 35 -5.16 13.29 11.74
N GLU A 36 -5.95 13.76 12.71
CA GLU A 36 -7.38 14.02 12.54
C GLU A 36 -7.62 15.15 11.53
N ALA A 37 -6.84 16.23 11.57
CA ALA A 37 -6.93 17.29 10.58
C ALA A 37 -6.60 16.81 9.15
N ASP A 38 -5.58 15.97 8.98
CA ASP A 38 -5.28 15.35 7.69
C ASP A 38 -6.45 14.49 7.18
N LEU A 39 -7.07 13.69 8.06
CA LEU A 39 -8.21 12.85 7.70
C LEU A 39 -9.44 13.67 7.31
N VAL A 40 -9.72 14.76 8.02
CA VAL A 40 -10.78 15.71 7.65
C VAL A 40 -10.52 16.28 6.26
N GLY A 41 -9.29 16.69 5.96
CA GLY A 41 -8.93 17.15 4.61
C GLY A 41 -9.18 16.09 3.53
N ILE A 42 -8.84 14.81 3.79
CA ILE A 42 -9.12 13.71 2.86
C ILE A 42 -10.63 13.50 2.67
N ILE A 43 -11.42 13.61 3.74
CA ILE A 43 -12.88 13.48 3.68
C ILE A 43 -13.48 14.61 2.84
N ASP A 44 -13.06 15.86 3.07
CA ASP A 44 -13.53 17.01 2.32
C ASP A 44 -13.17 16.91 0.83
N ASP A 45 -11.94 16.49 0.52
CA ASP A 45 -11.49 16.22 -0.86
C ASP A 45 -12.34 15.13 -1.54
N CYS A 46 -12.68 14.06 -0.81
CA CYS A 46 -13.55 13.01 -1.33
C CYS A 46 -14.97 13.52 -1.57
N ASN A 47 -15.52 14.34 -0.66
CA ASN A 47 -16.86 14.90 -0.79
C ASN A 47 -16.96 15.93 -1.94
N ALA A 48 -15.85 16.57 -2.29
CA ALA A 48 -15.76 17.50 -3.42
C ALA A 48 -15.48 16.81 -4.77
N SER A 49 -15.06 15.54 -4.79
CA SER A 49 -14.62 14.82 -5.99
C SER A 49 -15.63 13.75 -6.42
N GLY A 50 -15.86 13.61 -7.73
CA GLY A 50 -16.62 12.47 -8.28
C GLY A 50 -15.83 11.17 -8.36
N ASP A 51 -14.49 11.26 -8.33
CA ASP A 51 -13.58 10.15 -8.60
C ASP A 51 -13.04 9.52 -7.31
N ARG A 52 -13.39 10.07 -6.14
CA ARG A 52 -12.93 9.59 -4.83
C ARG A 52 -14.09 9.45 -3.86
N CYS A 53 -13.97 8.51 -2.94
CA CYS A 53 -14.94 8.32 -1.87
C CYS A 53 -14.27 7.65 -0.67
N LEU A 54 -14.34 8.26 0.51
CA LEU A 54 -14.00 7.59 1.76
C LEU A 54 -15.28 6.98 2.33
N ALA A 55 -15.38 5.65 2.35
CA ALA A 55 -16.54 4.94 2.84
C ALA A 55 -16.28 4.31 4.21
N VAL A 56 -17.26 4.42 5.10
CA VAL A 56 -17.30 3.72 6.40
C VAL A 56 -18.41 2.68 6.40
N ALA A 57 -18.11 1.53 6.99
CA ALA A 57 -19.09 0.48 7.24
C ALA A 57 -19.47 0.50 8.71
N GLU A 58 -20.77 0.55 8.98
CA GLU A 58 -21.35 0.59 10.32
C GLU A 58 -22.04 -0.73 10.67
N VAL A 59 -21.92 -1.10 11.94
CA VAL A 59 -22.63 -2.21 12.55
C VAL A 59 -23.25 -1.71 13.84
N ASP A 60 -24.57 -1.82 13.95
CA ASP A 60 -25.33 -1.37 15.13
C ASP A 60 -25.03 0.11 15.48
N GLY A 61 -24.92 0.97 14.45
CA GLY A 61 -24.64 2.40 14.58
C GLY A 61 -23.19 2.77 14.92
N ARG A 62 -22.27 1.81 14.91
CA ARG A 62 -20.84 2.02 15.21
C ARG A 62 -20.01 1.77 13.96
N VAL A 63 -19.06 2.66 13.66
CA VAL A 63 -18.06 2.44 12.60
C VAL A 63 -17.26 1.19 12.94
N ALA A 64 -17.28 0.23 12.01
CA ALA A 64 -16.70 -1.09 12.13
C ALA A 64 -15.53 -1.32 11.15
N GLY A 65 -15.47 -0.53 10.09
CA GLY A 65 -14.45 -0.60 9.07
C GLY A 65 -14.51 0.60 8.11
N ALA A 66 -13.46 0.79 7.32
CA ALA A 66 -13.40 1.87 6.35
C ALA A 66 -12.53 1.48 5.14
N VAL A 67 -12.73 2.19 4.04
CA VAL A 67 -11.93 2.10 2.82
C VAL A 67 -11.92 3.45 2.10
N LEU A 68 -10.76 3.86 1.58
CA LEU A 68 -10.66 4.97 0.65
C LEU A 68 -10.72 4.43 -0.78
N LEU A 69 -11.61 4.96 -1.60
CA LEU A 69 -11.80 4.58 -3.00
C LEU A 69 -11.26 5.69 -3.89
N GLU A 70 -10.46 5.33 -4.88
CA GLU A 70 -9.89 6.26 -5.85
C GLU A 70 -9.99 5.68 -7.26
N ALA A 71 -10.79 6.31 -8.13
CA ALA A 71 -10.85 6.01 -9.54
C ALA A 71 -9.63 6.63 -10.24
N THR A 72 -8.75 5.77 -10.74
CA THR A 72 -7.46 6.19 -11.32
C THR A 72 -6.94 5.10 -12.25
N THR A 73 -5.63 4.93 -12.36
CA THR A 73 -4.95 3.85 -13.07
C THR A 73 -4.13 3.02 -12.09
N LEU A 74 -3.95 1.72 -12.36
CA LEU A 74 -3.07 0.89 -11.53
C LEU A 74 -1.61 1.37 -11.57
N THR A 75 -1.18 1.89 -12.72
CA THR A 75 0.10 2.57 -12.92
C THR A 75 -0.12 3.71 -13.90
N PRO A 76 0.65 4.81 -13.82
CA PRO A 76 0.50 5.93 -14.75
C PRO A 76 0.94 5.61 -16.20
N LEU A 77 1.50 4.43 -16.46
CA LEU A 77 1.90 3.99 -17.80
C LEU A 77 0.80 3.26 -18.56
N ASN A 78 -0.19 2.71 -17.85
CA ASN A 78 -1.34 2.05 -18.44
C ASN A 78 -2.58 2.88 -18.09
N LEU A 79 -3.21 3.47 -19.10
CA LEU A 79 -4.33 4.39 -18.92
C LEU A 79 -5.68 3.67 -18.76
N GLU A 80 -5.70 2.34 -18.71
CA GLU A 80 -6.91 1.58 -18.39
C GLU A 80 -7.42 1.96 -16.98
N PRO A 81 -8.66 2.46 -16.85
CA PRO A 81 -9.22 2.84 -15.56
C PRO A 81 -9.26 1.67 -14.58
N THR A 82 -8.92 1.95 -13.33
CA THR A 82 -8.93 1.01 -12.21
C THR A 82 -9.37 1.72 -10.95
N LEU A 83 -10.31 1.13 -10.22
CA LEU A 83 -10.65 1.60 -8.88
C LEU A 83 -9.63 1.03 -7.89
N ILE A 84 -8.91 1.90 -7.20
CA ILE A 84 -8.04 1.51 -6.11
C ILE A 84 -8.82 1.61 -4.80
N ALA A 85 -9.10 0.46 -4.17
CA ALA A 85 -9.60 0.37 -2.81
C ALA A 85 -8.40 0.43 -1.84
N VAL A 86 -8.06 1.64 -1.42
CA VAL A 86 -6.91 1.96 -0.57
C VAL A 86 -7.20 1.57 0.88
N SER A 87 -6.30 0.76 1.44
CA SER A 87 -6.29 0.33 2.84
C SER A 87 -7.66 -0.11 3.40
N PRO A 88 -8.37 -1.10 2.80
CA PRO A 88 -9.59 -1.62 3.41
C PRO A 88 -9.26 -2.22 4.78
N HIS A 89 -9.91 -1.73 5.83
CA HIS A 89 -9.63 -2.15 7.19
C HIS A 89 -10.93 -2.42 7.96
N VAL A 90 -10.88 -3.42 8.84
CA VAL A 90 -11.99 -3.79 9.73
C VAL A 90 -11.43 -3.95 11.14
N LEU A 91 -12.04 -3.23 12.07
CA LEU A 91 -11.72 -3.30 13.50
C LEU A 91 -11.82 -4.77 13.98
N PRO A 92 -10.86 -5.25 14.80
CA PRO A 92 -10.78 -6.66 15.20
C PRO A 92 -12.09 -7.28 15.70
N GLU A 93 -12.85 -6.56 16.51
CA GLU A 93 -14.11 -6.97 17.13
C GLU A 93 -15.28 -7.09 16.15
N PHE A 94 -15.19 -6.49 14.96
CA PHE A 94 -16.20 -6.57 13.91
C PHE A 94 -15.83 -7.52 12.77
N ARG A 95 -14.69 -8.21 12.86
CA ARG A 95 -14.26 -9.20 11.85
C ARG A 95 -15.21 -10.38 11.80
N ARG A 96 -15.28 -11.03 10.63
CA ARG A 96 -16.17 -12.17 10.34
C ARG A 96 -17.67 -11.85 10.50
N ARG A 97 -18.06 -10.57 10.51
CA ARG A 97 -19.47 -10.10 10.51
C ARG A 97 -19.93 -9.56 9.15
N GLY A 98 -19.17 -9.79 8.08
CA GLY A 98 -19.50 -9.32 6.72
C GLY A 98 -19.04 -7.90 6.37
N VAL A 99 -18.40 -7.18 7.30
CA VAL A 99 -17.96 -5.78 7.12
C VAL A 99 -17.02 -5.62 5.91
N GLY A 100 -15.97 -6.44 5.82
CA GLY A 100 -15.05 -6.37 4.68
C GLY A 100 -15.72 -6.67 3.34
N THR A 101 -16.68 -7.61 3.31
CA THR A 101 -17.48 -7.89 2.11
C THR A 101 -18.32 -6.68 1.73
N ALA A 102 -18.98 -6.02 2.69
CA ALA A 102 -19.78 -4.84 2.42
C ALA A 102 -18.94 -3.65 1.89
N LEU A 103 -17.73 -3.45 2.43
CA LEU A 103 -16.80 -2.42 1.94
C LEU A 103 -16.37 -2.71 0.49
N MET A 104 -16.04 -3.95 0.16
CA MET A 104 -15.64 -4.32 -1.21
C MET A 104 -16.82 -4.35 -2.20
N ASP A 105 -18.03 -4.65 -1.73
CA ASP A 105 -19.26 -4.50 -2.52
C ASP A 105 -19.51 -3.02 -2.86
N ALA A 106 -19.39 -2.13 -1.88
CA ALA A 106 -19.47 -0.69 -2.10
C ALA A 106 -18.40 -0.18 -3.07
N ALA A 107 -17.16 -0.68 -2.96
CA ALA A 107 -16.10 -0.38 -3.92
C ALA A 107 -16.48 -0.82 -5.34
N THR A 108 -16.98 -2.04 -5.51
CA THR A 108 -17.37 -2.58 -6.82
C THR A 108 -18.49 -1.74 -7.45
N ARG A 109 -19.51 -1.40 -6.66
CA ARG A 109 -20.62 -0.54 -7.12
C ARG A 109 -20.16 0.87 -7.50
N PHE A 110 -19.20 1.43 -6.76
CA PHE A 110 -18.62 2.73 -7.08
C PHE A 110 -17.83 2.67 -8.40
N ALA A 111 -17.07 1.60 -8.65
CA ALA A 111 -16.39 1.38 -9.92
C ALA A 111 -17.38 1.24 -11.10
N GLU A 112 -18.40 0.39 -10.94
CA GLU A 112 -19.42 0.13 -11.97
C GLU A 112 -20.19 1.39 -12.34
N ALA A 113 -20.53 2.25 -11.37
CA ALA A 113 -21.22 3.52 -11.61
C ALA A 113 -20.40 4.48 -12.51
N GLN A 114 -19.08 4.30 -12.57
CA GLN A 114 -18.17 5.09 -13.39
C GLN A 114 -17.70 4.34 -14.65
N GLY A 115 -18.22 3.14 -14.91
CA GLY A 115 -17.81 2.31 -16.06
C GLY A 115 -16.42 1.69 -15.90
N ILE A 116 -15.90 1.58 -14.68
CA ILE A 116 -14.58 1.02 -14.39
C ILE A 116 -14.71 -0.50 -14.18
N ALA A 117 -14.03 -1.29 -15.02
CA ALA A 117 -14.12 -2.75 -15.00
C ALA A 117 -13.16 -3.44 -14.03
N THR A 118 -12.16 -2.72 -13.51
CA THR A 118 -11.09 -3.28 -12.68
C THR A 118 -11.10 -2.67 -11.29
N VAL A 119 -11.10 -3.51 -10.26
CA VAL A 119 -10.86 -3.12 -8.86
C VAL A 119 -9.54 -3.71 -8.39
N ALA A 120 -8.70 -2.89 -7.77
CA ALA A 120 -7.45 -3.31 -7.17
C ALA A 120 -7.36 -2.84 -5.71
N THR A 121 -6.60 -3.57 -4.91
CA THR A 121 -6.31 -3.21 -3.52
C THR A 121 -4.96 -3.79 -3.12
N ALA A 122 -4.45 -3.37 -1.97
CA ALA A 122 -3.21 -3.87 -1.41
C ALA A 122 -3.45 -4.38 0.01
N ALA A 123 -2.83 -5.53 0.32
CA ALA A 123 -2.62 -6.00 1.68
C ALA A 123 -1.12 -6.14 1.94
N THR A 124 -0.75 -6.09 3.22
CA THR A 124 0.60 -6.49 3.60
C THR A 124 0.82 -7.97 3.26
N ALA A 125 2.00 -8.29 2.69
CA ALA A 125 2.33 -9.66 2.31
C ALA A 125 2.36 -10.64 3.51
N SER A 126 2.56 -10.12 4.72
CA SER A 126 2.53 -10.89 5.97
C SER A 126 1.12 -11.22 6.46
N SER A 127 0.08 -10.49 6.03
CA SER A 127 -1.29 -10.68 6.50
C SER A 127 -1.97 -11.84 5.76
N ARG A 128 -1.82 -13.07 6.26
CA ARG A 128 -2.47 -14.26 5.68
C ARG A 128 -3.99 -14.12 5.61
N ASP A 129 -4.60 -13.52 6.63
CA ASP A 129 -6.05 -13.33 6.69
C ASP A 129 -6.56 -12.36 5.62
N ALA A 130 -5.87 -11.23 5.41
CA ALA A 130 -6.23 -10.27 4.36
C ALA A 130 -6.02 -10.86 2.97
N ASN A 131 -4.88 -11.51 2.72
CA ASN A 131 -4.61 -12.15 1.42
C ASN A 131 -5.61 -13.26 1.10
N ARG A 132 -6.01 -14.08 2.10
CA ARG A 132 -7.06 -15.09 1.92
C ARG A 132 -8.42 -14.48 1.63
N PHE A 133 -8.75 -13.36 2.28
CA PHE A 133 -9.99 -12.63 2.00
C PHE A 133 -9.99 -12.11 0.55
N MET A 134 -8.91 -11.48 0.11
CA MET A 134 -8.77 -10.96 -1.26
C MET A 134 -8.87 -12.09 -2.30
N ALA A 135 -8.19 -13.22 -2.09
CA ALA A 135 -8.26 -14.37 -2.99
C ALA A 135 -9.69 -14.92 -3.14
N ARG A 136 -10.50 -14.88 -2.07
CA ARG A 136 -11.92 -15.29 -2.12
C ARG A 136 -12.80 -14.34 -2.93
N LEU A 137 -12.35 -13.11 -3.17
CA LEU A 137 -12.98 -12.14 -4.06
C LEU A 137 -12.39 -12.19 -5.48
N SER A 138 -11.63 -13.23 -5.82
CA SER A 138 -10.93 -13.39 -7.11
C SER A 138 -9.85 -12.34 -7.39
N LEU A 139 -9.44 -11.57 -6.38
CA LEU A 139 -8.29 -10.67 -6.50
C LEU A 139 -7.01 -11.51 -6.52
N THR A 140 -6.20 -11.32 -7.58
CA THR A 140 -4.92 -12.02 -7.76
C THR A 140 -3.74 -11.06 -7.53
N PRO A 141 -2.60 -11.54 -7.04
CA PRO A 141 -1.42 -10.69 -6.88
C PRO A 141 -0.95 -10.10 -8.21
N GLN A 142 -0.92 -8.77 -8.31
CA GLN A 142 -0.42 -8.05 -9.50
C GLN A 142 1.01 -7.53 -9.32
N ALA A 143 1.37 -7.10 -8.10
CA ALA A 143 2.67 -6.52 -7.80
C ALA A 143 3.07 -6.69 -6.33
N THR A 144 4.35 -6.45 -6.03
CA THR A 144 4.85 -6.26 -4.65
C THR A 144 5.45 -4.87 -4.53
N PHE A 145 4.85 -4.02 -3.71
CA PHE A 145 5.39 -2.70 -3.38
C PHE A 145 6.51 -2.82 -2.32
N ARG A 146 7.63 -2.13 -2.56
CA ARG A 146 8.80 -2.12 -1.65
C ARG A 146 9.12 -0.68 -1.29
N ALA A 147 9.23 -0.40 0.00
CA ALA A 147 9.57 0.91 0.52
C ALA A 147 10.77 0.85 1.46
N ALA A 148 11.57 1.91 1.46
CA ALA A 148 12.63 2.18 2.41
C ALA A 148 12.91 3.70 2.40
N SER A 149 13.55 4.22 3.44
CA SER A 149 13.98 5.61 3.43
C SER A 149 15.01 5.85 2.31
N THR A 150 14.97 7.04 1.72
CA THR A 150 15.94 7.47 0.70
C THR A 150 17.38 7.37 1.21
N THR A 151 17.61 7.64 2.49
CA THR A 151 18.90 7.50 3.17
C THR A 151 19.38 6.05 3.21
N ALA A 152 18.50 5.10 3.56
CA ALA A 152 18.84 3.67 3.60
C ALA A 152 19.16 3.13 2.21
N VAL A 153 18.35 3.49 1.20
CA VAL A 153 18.60 3.10 -0.19
C VAL A 153 19.94 3.67 -0.67
N ARG A 154 20.21 4.96 -0.43
CA ARG A 154 21.46 5.62 -0.83
C ARG A 154 22.68 4.98 -0.17
N ALA A 155 22.62 4.68 1.12
CA ALA A 155 23.71 4.02 1.84
C ALA A 155 24.07 2.67 1.21
N LYS A 156 23.07 1.84 0.87
CA LYS A 156 23.30 0.53 0.23
C LYS A 156 23.82 0.66 -1.20
N LEU A 157 23.32 1.61 -1.99
CA LEU A 157 23.82 1.85 -3.34
C LEU A 157 25.28 2.34 -3.35
N SER A 158 25.63 3.27 -2.44
CA SER A 158 27.00 3.77 -2.30
C SER A 158 27.97 2.67 -1.87
N ALA A 159 27.58 1.83 -0.90
CA ALA A 159 28.39 0.68 -0.47
C ALA A 159 28.66 -0.30 -1.63
N ARG A 160 27.64 -0.60 -2.46
CA ARG A 160 27.81 -1.46 -3.65
C ARG A 160 28.80 -0.88 -4.66
N ARG A 161 28.75 0.43 -4.91
CA ARG A 161 29.71 1.12 -5.80
C ARG A 161 31.15 1.07 -5.27
N ALA A 162 31.34 1.26 -3.96
CA ALA A 162 32.66 1.19 -3.33
C ALA A 162 33.29 -0.22 -3.44
N VAL A 163 32.50 -1.27 -3.19
CA VAL A 163 32.96 -2.67 -3.35
C VAL A 163 33.36 -2.97 -4.81
N SER A 164 32.60 -2.47 -5.78
CA SER A 164 32.93 -2.62 -7.21
C SER A 164 34.28 -1.96 -7.56
N ARG A 165 34.55 -0.76 -7.04
CA ARG A 165 35.82 -0.06 -7.27
C ARG A 165 37.01 -0.76 -6.61
N GLY A 166 36.84 -1.26 -5.38
CA GLY A 166 37.88 -2.02 -4.67
C GLY A 166 38.19 -3.39 -5.30
N ARG A 167 37.21 -4.06 -5.93
CA ARG A 167 37.45 -5.27 -6.73
C ARG A 167 38.25 -4.97 -8.00
N GLY A 168 37.91 -3.88 -8.70
CA GLY A 168 38.62 -3.44 -9.89
C GLY A 168 40.10 -3.16 -9.62
N SER A 169 40.43 -2.41 -8.57
CA SER A 169 41.83 -2.13 -8.23
C SER A 169 42.60 -3.40 -7.88
N ARG A 170 42.05 -4.28 -7.02
CA ARG A 170 42.70 -5.54 -6.63
C ARG A 170 42.91 -6.50 -7.80
N GLN A 171 42.04 -6.47 -8.80
CA GLN A 171 42.19 -7.27 -10.01
C GLN A 171 43.30 -6.72 -10.90
N ILE A 172 43.40 -5.39 -11.03
CA ILE A 172 44.52 -4.73 -11.71
C ILE A 172 45.84 -5.03 -10.97
N ASP A 173 45.86 -4.91 -9.64
CA ASP A 173 47.04 -5.19 -8.81
C ASP A 173 47.49 -6.66 -8.96
N LYS A 174 46.55 -7.61 -9.00
CA LYS A 174 46.85 -9.03 -9.26
C LYS A 174 47.42 -9.27 -10.65
N VAL A 175 46.88 -8.62 -11.68
CA VAL A 175 47.40 -8.73 -13.06
C VAL A 175 48.81 -8.12 -13.16
N LEU A 176 49.04 -6.98 -12.51
CA LEU A 176 50.36 -6.34 -12.46
C LEU A 176 51.38 -7.18 -11.68
N ALA A 177 50.97 -7.80 -10.56
CA ALA A 177 51.82 -8.71 -9.80
C ALA A 177 52.18 -9.98 -10.61
N ALA A 178 51.20 -10.59 -11.29
CA ALA A 178 51.44 -11.75 -12.16
C ALA A 178 52.40 -11.42 -13.33
N ARG A 179 52.32 -10.20 -13.88
CA ARG A 179 53.24 -9.71 -14.93
C ARG A 179 54.66 -9.45 -14.44
N ARG A 180 54.86 -9.15 -13.14
CA ARG A 180 56.20 -8.99 -12.56
C ARG A 180 56.91 -10.34 -12.44
N LEU A 181 56.19 -11.35 -11.94
CA LEU A 181 56.71 -12.72 -11.79
C LEU A 181 57.04 -13.38 -13.15
N GLY A 182 56.24 -13.11 -14.20
CA GLY A 182 56.51 -13.63 -15.54
C GLY A 182 57.75 -13.04 -16.24
N ARG A 183 58.28 -11.90 -15.76
CA ARG A 183 59.51 -11.28 -16.32
C ARG A 183 60.77 -11.78 -15.63
N GLU A 184 60.67 -12.24 -14.38
CA GLU A 184 61.80 -12.80 -13.63
C GLU A 184 62.18 -14.20 -14.13
N HIS A 185 61.24 -14.95 -14.71
CA HIS A 185 61.46 -16.29 -15.27
C HIS A 185 62.05 -16.33 -16.70
N VAL A 186 62.24 -15.19 -17.37
CA VAL A 186 62.80 -15.11 -18.74
C VAL A 186 64.29 -14.73 -18.72
N ALA A 187 64.88 -14.53 -17.53
CA ALA A 187 66.27 -14.10 -17.35
C ALA A 187 67.16 -15.14 -16.64
N SER A 188 66.93 -16.44 -16.85
CA SER A 188 67.87 -17.53 -16.49
C SER A 188 68.22 -18.37 -17.70
#